data_AF-A0A430S956-F1
#
_entry.id   AF-A0A430S956-F1
#
_cell.length_a   1.000
_cell.length_b   1.000
_cell.length_c   1.000
_cell.angle_alpha   90.00
_cell.angle_beta   90.00
_cell.angle_gamma   90.00
#
_symmetry.space_group_name_H-M   'P 1'
#
loop_
_entity.id
_entity.type
_entity.pdbx_description
1 polymer ?
#
loop_
_entity_poly.entity_id
_entity_poly.type
_entity_poly.pdbx_seq_one_letter_code
_entity_poly.pdbx_strand_id
1 'polypeptide(L)' 'MKVLTVEKLVPGGYGLARTEEGAVLIKGALPGEVVRGKPVRRKGTLFLEEVEVLTPRPDRYPHP' A
#
# COMPACT_ATOMS: atom_id res chain seq x y z
N MET A 1 -0.24 -11.33 8.00
CA MET A 1 0.22 -10.43 6.92
C MET A 1 -0.65 -10.63 5.69
N LYS A 2 -0.77 -9.61 4.82
CA LYS A 2 -1.47 -9.67 3.53
C LYS A 2 -0.57 -9.16 2.41
N VAL A 3 -0.68 -9.77 1.23
CA VAL A 3 -0.06 -9.31 -0.01
C VAL A 3 -1.12 -8.56 -0.82
N LEU A 4 -0.81 -7.35 -1.25
CA LEU A 4 -1.73 -6.46 -1.96
C LEU A 4 -1.06 -5.87 -3.20
N THR A 5 -1.83 -5.71 -4.27
CA THR A 5 -1.41 -4.92 -5.44
C THR A 5 -1.94 -3.50 -5.27
N VAL A 6 -1.05 -2.52 -5.43
CA VAL A 6 -1.39 -1.11 -5.33
C VAL A 6 -2.05 -0.66 -6.63
N GLU A 7 -3.30 -0.21 -6.57
CA GLU A 7 -4.07 0.16 -7.76
C GLU A 7 -3.74 1.57 -8.25
N LYS A 8 -3.67 2.53 -7.32
CA LYS A 8 -3.51 3.95 -7.64
C LYS A 8 -2.99 4.75 -6.45
N LEU A 9 -2.55 5.98 -6.72
CA LEU A 9 -2.29 6.99 -5.68
C LEU A 9 -3.57 7.73 -5.30
N VAL A 10 -3.63 8.14 -4.04
CA VAL A 10 -4.66 9.00 -3.48
C VAL A 10 -4.02 10.16 -2.69
N PRO A 11 -4.77 11.23 -2.34
CA PRO A 11 -4.22 12.36 -1.59
C PRO A 11 -3.47 11.94 -0.33
N GLY A 12 -2.40 12.69 0.01
CA GLY A 12 -1.51 12.37 1.13
C GLY A 12 -0.38 11.39 0.80
N GLY A 13 -0.17 11.04 -0.47
CA GLY A 13 0.93 10.18 -0.91
C GLY A 13 0.73 8.70 -0.57
N TYR A 14 -0.52 8.27 -0.41
CA TYR A 14 -0.85 6.86 -0.16
C TYR A 14 -1.13 6.15 -1.47
N GLY A 15 -0.63 4.92 -1.57
CA GLY A 15 -1.18 3.91 -2.46
C GLY A 15 -2.50 3.37 -1.91
N LEU A 16 -3.40 2.99 -2.81
CA LEU A 16 -4.69 2.38 -2.48
C LEU A 16 -4.74 0.96 -3.04
N ALA A 17 -5.11 0.00 -2.20
CA ALA A 17 -5.51 -1.33 -2.63
C ALA A 17 -6.92 -1.64 -2.12
N ARG A 18 -7.71 -2.43 -2.84
CA ARG A 18 -9.00 -2.93 -2.35
C ARG A 18 -8.89 -4.37 -1.90
N THR A 19 -9.60 -4.66 -0.82
CA THR A 19 -9.80 -6.00 -0.27
C THR A 19 -11.28 -6.20 0.01
N GLU A 20 -11.68 -7.43 0.34
CA GLU A 20 -13.05 -7.74 0.79
C GLU A 20 -13.46 -6.95 2.04
N GLU A 21 -12.49 -6.52 2.88
CA GLU A 21 -12.74 -5.73 4.10
C GLU A 21 -12.82 -4.21 3.83
N GLY A 22 -12.57 -3.80 2.57
CA GLY A 22 -12.58 -2.42 2.12
C GLY A 22 -11.24 -1.94 1.57
N ALA A 23 -11.15 -0.62 1.41
CA ALA A 23 -9.97 0.09 0.92
C ALA A 23 -8.86 0.16 1.97
N VAL A 24 -7.64 -0.18 1.56
CA VAL A 24 -6.43 -0.16 2.39
C VAL A 24 -5.48 0.92 1.88
N LEU A 25 -5.04 1.82 2.77
CA LEU A 25 -4.06 2.85 2.48
C LEU A 25 -2.65 2.36 2.80
N ILE A 26 -1.74 2.48 1.83
CA ILE A 26 -0.35 2.03 1.94
C ILE A 26 0.58 3.23 1.76
N LYS A 27 1.30 3.62 2.81
CA LYS A 27 2.15 4.82 2.78
C LYS A 27 3.31 4.64 1.80
N GLY A 28 3.46 5.58 0.85
CA GLY A 28 4.60 5.61 -0.07
C GLY A 28 4.65 4.47 -1.09
N ALA A 29 3.57 3.71 -1.25
CA ALA A 29 3.48 2.67 -2.26
C ALA A 29 2.96 3.25 -3.58
N LEU A 30 3.55 2.80 -4.69
CA LEU A 30 3.27 3.31 -6.02
C LEU A 30 2.31 2.38 -6.79
N PRO A 31 1.54 2.90 -7.76
CA PRO A 31 0.64 2.08 -8.57
C PRO A 31 1.41 0.98 -9.30
N GLY A 32 0.85 -0.24 -9.31
CA GLY A 32 1.44 -1.43 -9.91
C GLY A 32 2.39 -2.20 -8.98
N GLU A 33 2.74 -1.68 -7.81
CA GLU A 33 3.60 -2.40 -6.87
C GLU A 33 2.84 -3.53 -6.17
N VAL A 34 3.55 -4.63 -5.93
CA VAL A 34 3.10 -5.70 -5.04
C VAL A 34 3.78 -5.52 -3.70
N VAL A 35 2.98 -5.36 -2.64
CA VAL A 35 3.46 -5.10 -1.28
C VAL A 35 2.94 -6.13 -0.30
N ARG A 36 3.70 -6.41 0.75
CA ARG A 36 3.32 -7.25 1.88
C ARG A 36 3.29 -6.41 3.15
N GLY A 37 2.32 -6.64 4.02
CA GLY A 37 2.31 -5.99 5.34
C GLY A 37 1.19 -6.46 6.24
N LYS A 38 0.96 -5.73 7.33
CA LYS A 38 -0.08 -6.01 8.32
C LYS A 38 -1.22 -4.99 8.20
N PRO A 39 -2.44 -5.41 7.83
CA PRO A 39 -3.60 -4.53 7.86
C PRO A 39 -3.93 -4.12 9.29
N VAL A 40 -4.08 -2.82 9.55
CA VAL A 40 -4.45 -2.25 10.84
C VAL A 40 -5.56 -1.22 10.64
N ARG A 41 -6.65 -1.34 11.38
CA ARG A 41 -7.75 -0.37 11.33
C ARG A 41 -7.50 0.74 12.35
N ARG A 42 -7.45 2.00 11.90
CA ARG A 42 -7.30 3.20 12.74
C ARG A 42 -8.39 4.21 12.39
N LYS A 43 -9.21 4.60 13.36
CA LYS A 43 -10.31 5.56 13.19
C LYS A 43 -11.21 5.25 11.97
N GLY A 44 -11.51 3.97 11.76
CA GLY A 44 -12.36 3.49 10.65
C GLY A 44 -11.64 3.20 9.33
N THR A 45 -10.41 3.68 9.15
CA THR A 45 -9.61 3.47 7.93
C THR A 45 -8.67 2.28 8.07
N LEU A 46 -8.55 1.44 7.05
CA LEU A 46 -7.54 0.38 6.99
C LEU A 46 -6.22 0.95 6.44
N PHE A 47 -5.14 0.70 7.16
CA PHE A 47 -3.78 0.97 6.75
C PHE A 47 -3.01 -0.33 6.60
N LEU A 48 -2.01 -0.34 5.72
CA LEU A 48 -1.00 -1.40 5.70
C LEU A 48 0.24 -0.90 6.47
N GLU A 49 0.58 -1.57 7.56
CA GLU A 49 1.77 -1.34 8.37
C GLU A 49 2.83 -2.43 8.09
N GLU A 50 4.06 -2.23 8.57
CA GLU A 50 5.18 -3.17 8.35
C GLU A 50 5.35 -3.51 6.85
N VAL A 51 5.30 -2.47 6.00
CA VAL A 51 5.22 -2.61 4.54
C VAL A 51 6.57 -2.99 3.96
N GLU A 52 6.56 -4.08 3.20
CA GLU A 52 7.66 -4.55 2.36
C GLU A 52 7.22 -4.54 0.90
N VAL A 53 8.06 -4.06 0.00
CA VAL A 53 7.78 -4.04 -1.44
C VAL A 53 8.37 -5.31 -2.06
N LEU A 54 7.50 -6.18 -2.56
CA LEU A 54 7.90 -7.45 -3.20
C LEU A 54 8.20 -7.27 -4.69
N THR A 55 7.42 -6.41 -5.36
CA THR A 55 7.62 -6.06 -6.76
C THR A 55 7.63 -4.54 -6.87
N PRO A 56 8.82 -3.92 -6.88
CA PRO A 56 8.94 -2.48 -6.98
C PRO A 56 8.57 -2.02 -8.40
N ARG A 57 8.04 -0.80 -8.50
CA ARG A 57 7.86 -0.15 -9.79
C ARG A 57 9.25 0.19 -10.38
N PRO A 58 9.51 -0.01 -11.70
CA PRO A 58 10.86 0.15 -12.26
C PRO A 58 11.51 1.53 -12.05
N ASP A 59 10.70 2.58 -12.06
CA ASP A 59 11.08 3.99 -11.86
C ASP A 59 10.97 4.45 -10.41
N ARG A 60 10.81 3.51 -9.45
CA ARG A 60 10.86 3.83 -8.03
C ARG A 60 12.23 4.40 -7.68
N TYR A 61 12.26 5.60 -7.13
CA TYR A 61 13.47 6.19 -6.59
C TYR A 61 13.94 5.40 -5.35
N PRO A 62 15.22 4.97 -5.26
CA PRO A 62 15.69 4.00 -4.27
C PRO A 62 15.89 4.57 -2.85
N HIS A 63 15.82 5.89 -2.68
CA HIS A 63 16.08 6.57 -1.41
C HIS A 63 14.97 7.58 -1.08
N PRO A 64 14.69 7.92 0.19
CA PRO A 64 13.83 9.05 0.53
C PRO A 64 14.47 10.41 0.25
#